data_AF-A0A2T2XAV7-F1
#
_entry.id   AF-A0A2T2XAV7-F1
#
_cell.length_a   1.000
_cell.length_b   1.000
_cell.length_c   1.000
_cell.angle_alpha   90.00
_cell.angle_beta   90.00
_cell.angle_gamma   90.00
#
_symmetry.space_group_name_H-M   'P 1'
#
loop_
_entity.id
_entity.type
_entity.pdbx_description
1 polymer ?
#
loop_
_entity_poly.entity_id
_entity_poly.type
_entity_poly.pdbx_seq_one_letter_code
_entity_poly.pdbx_strand_id
1 'polypeptide(L)'
;MSLLKIWLQLLRFIDGAYFVWRGIHKWLTSPTVWLVPRVTKALPTTPLAPFIRAWVFPHLVAFGLTLGTIEVVFGLALLTPRFRAVGASVLLVLNALFFFTLGFAEPHDLALNLIMGTLNLMFIRVDPRFVHYTPKRNQ
;
A
#
# COMPACT_ATOMS: atom_id res chain seq x y z
N MET A 1 -5.36 21.61 -18.49
CA MET A 1 -4.82 20.84 -17.34
C MET A 1 -3.31 20.75 -17.55
N SER A 2 -2.46 21.06 -16.55
CA SER A 2 -1.00 21.07 -16.77
C SER A 2 -0.47 19.66 -17.03
N LEU A 3 0.59 19.52 -17.85
CA LEU A 3 1.22 18.23 -18.18
C LEU A 3 1.57 17.44 -16.91
N LEU A 4 2.06 18.13 -15.88
CA LEU A 4 2.33 17.57 -14.56
C LEU A 4 1.09 16.92 -13.92
N LYS A 5 -0.08 17.57 -13.98
CA LYS A 5 -1.33 17.03 -13.42
C LYS A 5 -1.79 15.76 -14.15
N ILE A 6 -1.58 15.68 -15.47
CA ILE A 6 -1.89 14.50 -16.27
C ILE A 6 -0.96 13.34 -15.89
N TRP A 7 0.35 13.60 -15.84
CA TRP A 7 1.35 12.61 -15.42
C TRP A 7 1.08 12.06 -14.02
N LEU A 8 0.76 12.92 -13.05
CA LEU A 8 0.46 12.51 -11.69
C LEU A 8 -0.83 11.68 -11.60
N GLN A 9 -1.86 12.01 -12.39
CA GLN A 9 -3.08 11.19 -12.45
C GLN A 9 -2.81 9.82 -13.06
N LEU A 10 -1.96 9.75 -14.08
CA LEU A 10 -1.56 8.50 -14.72
C LEU A 10 -0.78 7.60 -13.76
N LEU A 11 0.21 8.15 -13.05
CA LEU A 11 0.97 7.42 -12.03
C LEU A 11 0.05 6.85 -10.95
N ARG A 12 -0.91 7.66 -10.46
CA ARG A 12 -1.89 7.19 -9.47
C ARG A 12 -2.78 6.08 -10.03
N PHE A 13 -3.21 6.19 -11.27
CA PHE A 13 -4.04 5.17 -11.91
C PHE A 13 -3.29 3.84 -12.02
N ILE A 14 -2.04 3.89 -12.51
CA ILE A 14 -1.17 2.71 -12.62
C ILE A 14 -0.96 2.09 -11.24
N ASP A 15 -0.67 2.91 -10.23
CA ASP A 15 -0.42 2.44 -8.87
C ASP A 15 -1.66 1.79 -8.24
N GLY A 16 -2.81 2.47 -8.30
CA GLY A 16 -4.08 1.91 -7.83
C GLY A 16 -4.45 0.61 -8.55
N ALA A 17 -4.30 0.55 -9.87
CA ALA A 17 -4.55 -0.66 -10.65
C ALA A 17 -3.57 -1.79 -10.28
N TYR A 18 -2.30 -1.47 -10.04
CA TYR A 18 -1.30 -2.43 -9.59
C TYR A 18 -1.65 -3.02 -8.22
N PHE A 19 -2.07 -2.22 -7.24
CA PHE A 19 -2.52 -2.75 -5.94
C PHE A 19 -3.77 -3.63 -6.06
N VAL A 20 -4.73 -3.24 -6.91
CA VAL A 20 -5.92 -4.08 -7.17
C VAL A 20 -5.51 -5.42 -7.76
N TRP A 21 -4.68 -5.41 -8.81
CA TRP A 21 -4.17 -6.64 -9.43
C TRP A 21 -3.40 -7.50 -8.42
N ARG A 22 -2.51 -6.90 -7.64
CA ARG A 22 -1.73 -7.60 -6.61
C ARG A 22 -2.61 -8.21 -5.53
N GLY A 23 -3.65 -7.50 -5.10
CA GLY A 23 -4.62 -7.99 -4.12
C GLY A 23 -5.43 -9.17 -4.65
N ILE A 24 -5.92 -9.10 -5.89
CA ILE A 24 -6.60 -10.21 -6.57
C ILE A 24 -5.66 -11.41 -6.72
N HIS A 25 -4.41 -11.19 -7.14
CA HIS A 25 -3.42 -12.25 -7.25
C HIS A 25 -3.20 -12.96 -5.90
N LYS A 26 -3.24 -12.24 -4.78
CA LYS A 26 -3.15 -12.82 -3.42
C LYS A 26 -4.38 -13.62 -3.00
N TRP A 27 -5.56 -13.30 -3.53
CA TRP A 27 -6.76 -14.12 -3.34
C TRP A 27 -6.70 -15.43 -4.13
N LEU A 28 -6.16 -15.38 -5.35
CA LEU A 28 -6.11 -16.52 -6.26
C LEU A 28 -4.90 -17.43 -6.04
N THR A 29 -3.82 -16.90 -5.47
CA THR A 29 -2.57 -17.63 -5.26
C THR A 29 -2.40 -18.03 -3.80
N SER A 30 -2.12 -19.31 -3.57
CA SER A 30 -1.87 -19.82 -2.21
C SER A 30 -0.77 -19.02 -1.49
N PRO A 31 -1.01 -18.55 -0.25
CA PRO A 31 0.00 -17.89 0.56
C PRO A 31 1.26 -18.75 0.81
N THR A 32 1.17 -20.08 0.69
CA THR A 32 2.37 -20.94 0.78
C THR A 32 3.37 -20.68 -0.34
N VAL A 33 2.92 -20.17 -1.49
CA VAL A 33 3.76 -19.89 -2.66
C VAL A 33 4.40 -18.51 -2.57
N TRP A 34 3.62 -17.49 -2.21
CA TRP A 34 4.10 -16.11 -2.26
C TRP A 34 4.50 -15.53 -0.89
N LEU A 35 3.90 -16.00 0.21
CA LEU A 35 4.09 -15.45 1.55
C LEU A 35 5.15 -16.23 2.34
N VAL A 36 5.04 -17.56 2.42
CA VAL A 36 5.95 -18.40 3.24
C VAL A 36 7.43 -18.19 2.88
N PRO A 37 7.87 -18.23 1.62
CA PRO A 37 9.28 -18.05 1.29
C PRO A 37 9.81 -16.67 1.71
N ARG A 38 8.97 -15.63 1.60
CA ARG A 38 9.32 -14.24 1.95
C ARG A 38 9.42 -14.06 3.47
N VAL A 39 8.41 -14.53 4.20
CA VAL A 39 8.37 -14.51 5.66
C VAL A 39 9.57 -15.27 6.23
N THR A 40 9.81 -16.49 5.76
CA THR A 40 10.89 -17.34 6.25
C THR A 40 12.26 -16.73 6.00
N LYS A 41 12.45 -16.09 4.83
CA LYS A 41 13.70 -15.36 4.52
C LYS A 41 13.90 -14.13 5.42
N ALA A 42 12.82 -13.46 5.81
CA ALA A 42 12.88 -12.26 6.65
C ALA A 42 13.07 -12.56 8.16
N LEU A 43 12.70 -13.76 8.63
CA LEU A 43 12.79 -14.16 10.04
C LEU A 43 14.12 -13.84 10.75
N PRO A 44 15.31 -14.00 10.13
CA PRO A 44 16.58 -13.77 10.81
C PRO A 44 16.89 -12.28 11.05
N THR A 45 16.30 -11.38 10.26
CA THR A 45 16.65 -9.96 10.25
C THR A 45 15.51 -9.04 10.68
N THR A 46 14.28 -9.54 10.74
CA THR A 46 13.11 -8.74 11.14
C THR A 46 12.93 -8.71 12.67
N PRO A 47 12.69 -7.53 13.26
CA PRO A 47 12.29 -7.42 14.67
C PRO A 47 10.90 -8.01 14.95
N LEU A 48 10.12 -8.33 13.91
CA LEU A 48 8.76 -8.88 14.02
C LEU A 48 8.73 -10.42 13.94
N ALA A 49 9.89 -11.07 14.03
CA ALA A 49 10.00 -12.52 13.99
C ALA A 49 9.11 -13.25 15.03
N PRO A 50 8.95 -12.76 16.28
CA PRO A 50 8.03 -13.38 17.24
C PRO A 50 6.57 -13.33 16.77
N PHE A 51 6.12 -12.18 16.25
CA PHE A 51 4.77 -12.00 15.73
C PHE A 51 4.51 -12.90 14.52
N ILE A 52 5.48 -12.97 13.61
CA ILE A 52 5.41 -13.85 12.44
C ILE A 52 5.18 -15.31 12.84
N ARG A 53 5.95 -15.81 13.81
CA ARG A 53 5.85 -17.19 14.27
C ARG A 53 4.54 -17.47 15.01
N ALA A 54 4.09 -16.53 15.84
CA ALA A 54 2.89 -16.69 16.65
C ALA A 54 1.58 -16.48 15.86
N TRP A 55 1.58 -15.60 14.86
CA TRP A 55 0.35 -15.15 14.20
C TRP A 55 0.32 -15.38 12.70
N VAL A 56 1.42 -15.12 11.98
CA VAL A 56 1.41 -15.21 10.51
C VAL A 56 1.42 -16.66 10.03
N PHE A 57 2.30 -17.52 10.56
CA PHE A 57 2.34 -18.92 10.12
C PHE A 57 1.07 -19.72 10.48
N PRO A 58 0.52 -19.63 11.71
CA PRO A 58 -0.67 -20.40 12.06
C PRO A 58 -1.93 -19.95 11.28
N HIS A 59 -1.97 -18.67 10.86
CA HIS A 59 -3.12 -18.07 10.18
C HIS A 59 -2.80 -17.66 8.75
N LEU A 60 -1.89 -18.37 8.09
CA LEU A 60 -1.31 -17.98 6.80
C LEU A 60 -2.37 -17.65 5.73
N VAL A 61 -3.42 -18.47 5.64
CA VAL A 61 -4.52 -18.28 4.68
C VAL A 61 -5.30 -17.02 5.00
N ALA A 62 -5.78 -16.88 6.25
CA ALA A 62 -6.54 -15.72 6.68
C ALA A 62 -5.72 -14.42 6.56
N PHE A 63 -4.44 -14.45 6.92
CA PHE A 63 -3.54 -13.32 6.79
C PHE A 63 -3.32 -12.94 5.32
N GLY A 64 -3.06 -13.91 4.44
CA GLY A 64 -2.91 -13.68 3.00
C GLY A 64 -4.16 -13.08 2.35
N LEU A 65 -5.35 -13.61 2.68
CA LEU A 65 -6.63 -13.08 2.20
C LEU A 65 -6.93 -11.68 2.74
N THR A 66 -6.59 -11.42 4.01
CA THR A 66 -6.74 -10.10 4.61
C THR A 66 -5.88 -9.08 3.88
N LEU A 67 -4.61 -9.40 3.63
CA LEU A 67 -3.71 -8.55 2.87
C LEU A 67 -4.21 -8.31 1.44
N GLY A 68 -4.68 -9.34 0.75
CA GLY A 68 -5.27 -9.21 -0.59
C GLY A 68 -6.49 -8.28 -0.57
N THR A 69 -7.37 -8.43 0.42
CA THR A 69 -8.58 -7.62 0.55
C THR A 69 -8.27 -6.16 0.79
N ILE A 70 -7.33 -5.88 1.68
CA ILE A 70 -6.89 -4.51 1.97
C ILE A 70 -6.30 -3.87 0.69
N GLU A 71 -5.47 -4.60 -0.06
CA GLU A 71 -4.88 -4.09 -1.30
C GLU A 71 -5.92 -3.80 -2.39
N VAL A 72 -6.94 -4.65 -2.55
CA VAL A 72 -8.05 -4.39 -3.48
C VAL A 72 -8.85 -3.18 -3.03
N VAL A 73 -9.29 -3.12 -1.77
CA VAL A 73 -10.13 -2.04 -1.26
C VAL A 73 -9.42 -0.69 -1.39
N PHE A 74 -8.16 -0.60 -0.96
CA PHE A 74 -7.44 0.67 -0.99
C PHE A 74 -6.84 0.99 -2.37
N GLY A 75 -6.56 -0.01 -3.19
CA GLY A 75 -6.26 0.19 -4.62
C GLY A 75 -7.45 0.79 -5.36
N LEU A 76 -8.67 0.28 -5.15
CA LEU A 76 -9.90 0.88 -5.69
C LEU A 76 -10.17 2.28 -5.11
N ALA A 77 -9.86 2.50 -3.82
CA ALA A 77 -9.95 3.81 -3.19
C ALA A 77 -8.97 4.83 -3.81
N LEU A 78 -7.77 4.40 -4.21
CA LEU A 78 -6.82 5.24 -4.96
C LEU A 78 -7.35 5.59 -6.35
N LEU A 79 -7.98 4.64 -7.06
CA LEU A 79 -8.60 4.92 -8.36
C LEU A 79 -9.75 5.93 -8.21
N THR A 80 -10.46 5.90 -7.07
CA THR A 80 -11.61 6.76 -6.78
C THR A 80 -11.20 8.15 -6.30
N PRO A 81 -11.66 9.25 -6.94
CA PRO A 81 -11.28 10.61 -6.56
C PRO A 81 -11.54 11.01 -5.11
N ARG A 82 -12.58 10.44 -4.52
CA ARG A 82 -13.09 10.80 -3.19
C ARG A 82 -12.24 10.26 -2.03
N PHE A 83 -11.56 9.12 -2.23
CA PHE A 83 -10.87 8.39 -1.16
C PHE A 83 -9.34 8.36 -1.33
N ARG A 84 -8.82 9.17 -2.26
CA ARG A 84 -7.39 9.25 -2.61
C ARG A 84 -6.48 9.34 -1.40
N ALA A 85 -6.82 10.20 -0.44
CA ALA A 85 -5.99 10.46 0.72
C ALA A 85 -5.87 9.25 1.65
N VAL A 86 -7.01 8.59 1.89
CA VAL A 86 -7.10 7.41 2.75
C VAL A 86 -6.42 6.22 2.07
N GLY A 87 -6.68 6.00 0.78
CA GLY A 87 -6.05 4.94 -0.01
C GLY A 87 -4.53 5.03 -0.01
N ALA A 88 -3.98 6.22 -0.30
CA ALA A 88 -2.54 6.45 -0.32
C ALA A 88 -1.89 6.20 1.05
N SER A 89 -2.52 6.71 2.12
CA SER A 89 -1.98 6.60 3.49
C SER A 89 -1.94 5.15 3.97
N VAL A 90 -3.02 4.40 3.75
CA VAL A 90 -3.10 3.00 4.19
C VAL A 90 -2.13 2.13 3.39
N LEU A 91 -2.02 2.33 2.08
CA LEU A 91 -1.07 1.58 1.25
C LEU A 91 0.39 1.90 1.57
N LEU A 92 0.71 3.16 1.94
CA LEU A 92 2.03 3.50 2.46
C LEU A 92 2.34 2.72 3.74
N VAL A 93 1.42 2.73 4.72
CA VAL A 93 1.60 2.03 5.99
C VAL A 93 1.75 0.53 5.76
N LEU A 94 0.96 -0.06 4.87
CA LEU A 94 1.11 -1.47 4.51
C LEU A 94 2.45 -1.74 3.86
N ASN A 95 2.87 -0.97 2.86
CA ASN A 95 4.18 -1.18 2.24
C ASN A 95 5.33 -1.03 3.24
N ALA A 96 5.21 -0.12 4.22
CA ALA A 96 6.16 0.01 5.32
C ALA A 96 6.10 -1.22 6.26
N LEU A 97 4.91 -1.72 6.60
CA LEU A 97 4.77 -2.94 7.39
C LEU A 97 5.32 -4.17 6.65
N PHE A 98 5.05 -4.30 5.35
CA PHE A 98 5.63 -5.30 4.46
C PHE A 98 7.17 -5.20 4.44
N PHE A 99 7.72 -3.98 4.41
CA PHE A 99 9.16 -3.79 4.52
C PHE A 99 9.72 -4.35 5.82
N PHE A 100 9.12 -3.98 6.96
CA PHE A 100 9.58 -4.41 8.26
C PHE A 100 9.32 -5.90 8.54
N THR A 101 8.26 -6.51 7.97
CA THR A 101 7.87 -7.91 8.23
C THR A 101 8.42 -8.91 7.21
N LEU A 102 8.55 -8.52 5.95
CA LEU A 102 8.71 -9.46 4.83
C LEU A 102 9.96 -9.24 4.01
N GLY A 103 10.78 -8.22 4.33
CA GLY A 103 12.12 -7.99 3.80
C GLY A 103 12.22 -8.34 2.32
N PHE A 104 11.87 -7.41 1.42
CA PHE A 104 11.93 -7.67 -0.02
C PHE A 104 13.29 -8.28 -0.38
N ALA A 105 13.26 -9.39 -1.12
CA ALA A 105 14.46 -9.99 -1.70
C ALA A 105 15.15 -9.01 -2.67
N GLU A 106 14.42 -8.02 -3.15
CA GLU A 106 14.82 -7.03 -4.13
C GLU A 106 14.50 -5.60 -3.65
N PRO A 107 15.51 -4.80 -3.24
CA PRO A 107 15.31 -3.46 -2.67
C PRO A 107 14.67 -2.44 -3.62
N HIS A 108 14.59 -2.75 -4.93
CA HIS A 108 13.98 -1.87 -5.93
C HIS A 108 12.44 -1.88 -5.89
N ASP A 109 11.80 -3.01 -5.58
CA ASP A 109 10.34 -3.10 -5.41
C ASP A 109 9.85 -2.24 -4.25
N LEU A 110 10.67 -2.14 -3.21
CA LEU A 110 10.42 -1.33 -2.03
C LEU A 110 10.54 0.16 -2.34
N ALA A 111 11.66 0.57 -2.95
CA ALA A 111 11.91 1.96 -3.29
C ALA A 111 10.81 2.48 -4.22
N LEU A 112 10.40 1.69 -5.21
CA LEU A 112 9.31 2.05 -6.11
C LEU A 112 7.98 2.21 -5.37
N ASN A 113 7.58 1.24 -4.53
CA ASN A 113 6.31 1.32 -3.79
C ASN A 113 6.29 2.45 -2.74
N LEU A 114 7.41 2.75 -2.08
CA LEU A 114 7.54 3.87 -1.14
C LEU A 114 7.55 5.22 -1.85
N ILE A 115 8.26 5.32 -2.98
CA ILE A 115 8.26 6.53 -3.81
C ILE A 115 6.84 6.77 -4.34
N MET A 116 6.16 5.74 -4.84
CA MET A 116 4.78 5.85 -5.33
C MET A 116 3.80 6.24 -4.22
N GLY A 117 3.92 5.64 -3.02
CA GLY A 117 3.14 6.03 -1.84
C GLY A 117 3.40 7.48 -1.41
N THR A 118 4.66 7.91 -1.42
CA THR A 118 5.06 9.29 -1.07
C THR A 118 4.57 10.30 -2.11
N LEU A 119 4.67 9.98 -3.40
CA LEU A 119 4.14 10.80 -4.50
C LEU A 119 2.62 10.93 -4.41
N ASN A 120 1.91 9.85 -4.07
CA ASN A 120 0.46 9.89 -3.83
C ASN A 120 0.09 10.74 -2.60
N LEU A 121 0.90 10.76 -1.54
CA LEU A 121 0.67 11.64 -0.39
C LEU A 121 0.98 13.11 -0.69
N MET A 122 2.07 13.39 -1.42
CA MET A 122 2.36 14.75 -1.90
C MET A 122 1.22 15.29 -2.76
N PHE A 123 0.55 14.44 -3.55
CA PHE A 123 -0.62 14.80 -4.34
C PHE A 123 -1.82 15.30 -3.49
N ILE A 124 -2.04 14.74 -2.29
CA ILE A 124 -3.09 15.23 -1.36
C ILE A 124 -2.82 16.69 -0.96
N ARG A 125 -1.55 17.04 -0.76
CA ARG A 125 -1.11 18.39 -0.37
C ARG A 125 -1.22 19.42 -1.49
N VAL A 126 -1.09 19.00 -2.75
CA VAL A 126 -1.12 19.89 -3.93
C VAL A 126 -2.56 20.09 -4.46
N ASP A 127 -3.55 19.32 -3.98
CA ASP A 127 -4.96 19.57 -4.30
C ASP A 127 -5.49 20.77 -3.49
N PRO A 128 -5.80 21.92 -4.13
CA PRO A 128 -6.20 23.14 -3.42
C PRO A 128 -7.51 22.98 -2.63
N ARG A 129 -8.29 21.92 -2.86
CA ARG A 129 -9.52 21.64 -2.11
C ARG A 129 -9.27 21.18 -0.67
N PHE A 130 -8.06 20.69 -0.35
CA PHE A 130 -7.70 20.28 1.01
C PHE A 130 -7.04 21.40 1.83
N VAL A 131 -6.66 22.52 1.20
CA VAL A 131 -6.05 23.68 1.87
C VAL A 131 -7.10 24.69 2.37
N HIS A 132 -8.35 24.57 1.94
CA HIS A 132 -9.44 25.50 2.32
C HIS A 132 -10.26 25.03 3.54
N TYR A 133 -9.61 24.63 4.62
CA TYR A 133 -10.24 24.63 5.94
C TYR A 133 -9.61 25.71 6.81
N THR A 134 -9.74 26.96 6.37
CA THR A 134 -9.73 28.10 7.28
C THR A 134 -11.12 28.15 7.91
N PRO A 135 -11.29 27.90 9.22
CA PRO A 135 -12.55 28.20 9.86
C PRO A 135 -12.80 29.69 9.66
N LYS A 136 -13.92 30.04 9.03
CA LYS A 136 -14.42 31.42 9.06
C LYS A 136 -14.54 31.80 10.54
N ARG A 137 -13.60 32.60 11.03
CA ARG A 137 -13.82 33.37 12.26
C ARG A 137 -14.98 34.29 11.94
N ASN A 138 -16.12 34.00 12.56
CA ASN A 138 -17.27 34.88 12.52
C ASN A 138 -16.85 36.28 13.00
N GLN A 139 -17.51 37.24 12.38
CA GLN A 139 -17.47 38.69 12.60
C GLN A 139 -17.39 39.07 14.07
#